data_AF-A0A0S3UK79-F1
#
_entry.id   AF-A0A0S3UK79-F1
#
_cell.length_a   1.000
_cell.length_b   1.000
_cell.length_c   1.000
_cell.angle_alpha   90.00
_cell.angle_beta   90.00
_cell.angle_gamma   90.00
#
_symmetry.space_group_name_H-M   'P 1'
#
loop_
_entity.id
_entity.type
_entity.pdbx_description
1 polymer ?
#
loop_
_entity_poly.entity_id
_entity_poly.type
_entity_poly.pdbx_seq_one_letter_code
_entity_poly.pdbx_strand_id
1 'polypeptide(L)'
;MIELRQIAKLFLRLTIVASMLSSVADRFGIWAKEVCTWGDMDKFVAYIQSLIPYIPADVVPVLAWTATVLEVLFSLCLLLGLKLKWTASLTGLMILVFAVAMATSVGIKAPLNYSAFTASAAAFGILACGNGIWEVDNLIGNRRHKGRRIQMIR
;
A
#
# COMPACT_ATOMS: atom_id res chain seq x y z
N MET A 1 4.40 -15.36 -24.51
CA MET A 1 3.60 -16.07 -23.50
C MET A 1 3.64 -15.25 -22.24
N ILE A 2 2.50 -15.02 -21.60
CA ILE A 2 2.45 -14.29 -20.31
C ILE A 2 2.92 -15.28 -19.24
N GLU A 3 4.02 -14.95 -18.56
CA GLU A 3 4.57 -15.80 -17.51
C GLU A 3 3.67 -15.75 -16.26
N LEU A 4 3.50 -16.88 -15.57
CA LEU A 4 2.72 -16.98 -14.32
C LEU A 4 3.10 -15.90 -13.30
N ARG A 5 4.40 -15.60 -13.24
CA ARG A 5 5.01 -14.54 -12.42
C ARG A 5 4.42 -13.15 -12.68
N GLN A 6 4.04 -12.85 -13.92
CA GLN A 6 3.50 -11.55 -14.30
C GLN A 6 2.02 -11.43 -13.94
N ILE A 7 1.25 -12.52 -14.09
CA ILE A 7 -0.15 -12.58 -13.63
C ILE A 7 -0.19 -12.45 -12.11
N ALA A 8 0.64 -13.21 -11.39
CA ALA A 8 0.74 -13.14 -9.93
C ALA A 8 1.07 -11.72 -9.47
N LYS A 9 2.03 -11.06 -10.12
CA LYS A 9 2.40 -9.68 -9.79
C LYS A 9 1.26 -8.68 -10.03
N LEU A 10 0.55 -8.80 -11.14
CA LEU A 10 -0.56 -7.90 -11.46
C LEU A 10 -1.72 -8.11 -10.49
N PHE A 11 -2.00 -9.37 -10.13
CA PHE A 11 -2.99 -9.71 -9.12
C PHE A 11 -2.61 -9.15 -7.75
N LEU A 12 -1.37 -9.35 -7.29
CA LEU A 12 -0.85 -8.79 -6.04
C LEU A 12 -0.96 -7.26 -5.99
N ARG A 13 -0.67 -6.58 -7.10
CA ARG A 13 -0.82 -5.11 -7.17
C ARG A 13 -2.28 -4.71 -7.02
N LEU A 14 -3.18 -5.31 -7.79
CA LEU A 14 -4.60 -4.97 -7.76
C LEU A 14 -5.22 -5.25 -6.40
N THR A 15 -4.90 -6.39 -5.77
CA THR A 15 -5.46 -6.73 -4.45
C THR A 15 -4.97 -5.78 -3.38
N ILE A 16 -3.68 -5.44 -3.33
CA ILE A 16 -3.16 -4.46 -2.36
C ILE A 16 -3.80 -3.08 -2.57
N VAL A 17 -3.85 -2.59 -3.81
CA VAL A 17 -4.47 -1.31 -4.13
C VAL A 17 -5.95 -1.32 -3.74
N ALA A 18 -6.69 -2.37 -4.09
CA ALA A 18 -8.11 -2.49 -3.75
C ALA A 18 -8.33 -2.53 -2.24
N SER A 19 -7.53 -3.30 -1.49
CA SER A 19 -7.61 -3.35 -0.02
C SER A 19 -7.33 -1.99 0.62
N MET A 20 -6.31 -1.27 0.15
CA MET A 20 -5.98 0.06 0.68
C MET A 20 -7.04 1.11 0.32
N LEU A 21 -7.50 1.15 -0.95
CA LEU A 21 -8.60 2.03 -1.35
C LEU A 21 -9.89 1.73 -0.60
N SER A 22 -10.18 0.44 -0.35
CA SER A 22 -11.34 0.03 0.44
C SER A 22 -11.22 0.52 1.88
N SER A 23 -10.04 0.40 2.50
CA SER A 23 -9.77 0.93 3.85
C SER A 23 -9.95 2.45 3.92
N VAL A 24 -9.54 3.18 2.88
CA VAL A 24 -9.74 4.63 2.80
C VAL A 24 -11.22 4.96 2.61
N ALA A 25 -11.93 4.24 1.73
CA ALA A 25 -13.36 4.44 1.50
C ALA A 25 -14.21 4.17 2.75
N ASP A 26 -13.80 3.23 3.60
CA ASP A 26 -14.40 2.97 4.91
C ASP A 26 -14.31 4.20 5.83
N ARG A 27 -13.16 4.87 5.85
CA ARG A 27 -12.95 6.08 6.67
C ARG A 27 -13.69 7.31 6.14
N PHE A 28 -13.93 7.38 4.84
CA PHE A 28 -14.77 8.41 4.23
C PHE A 28 -16.28 8.11 4.34
N GLY A 29 -16.67 6.98 4.95
CA GLY A 29 -18.08 6.62 5.13
C GLY A 29 -18.80 6.28 3.82
N ILE A 30 -18.06 5.93 2.77
CA ILE A 30 -18.62 5.59 1.45
C ILE A 30 -19.27 4.19 1.48
N TRP A 31 -18.80 3.32 2.37
CA TRP A 31 -19.38 1.99 2.57
C TRP A 31 -20.63 2.04 3.46
N ALA A 32 -21.60 1.17 3.20
CA ALA A 32 -22.78 1.03 4.04
C ALA A 32 -22.38 0.75 5.51
N LYS A 33 -23.14 1.29 6.47
CA LYS A 33 -22.87 1.17 7.92
C LYS A 33 -22.65 -0.27 8.42
N GLU A 34 -23.18 -1.25 7.70
CA GLU A 34 -23.10 -2.67 8.02
C GLU A 34 -21.76 -3.32 7.63
N VAL A 35 -21.06 -2.72 6.67
CA VAL A 35 -19.76 -3.20 6.16
C VAL A 35 -18.61 -2.29 6.62
N CYS A 36 -18.93 -1.10 7.16
CA CYS A 36 -17.96 -0.16 7.69
C CYS A 36 -17.33 -0.67 9.00
N THR A 37 -16.00 -0.83 9.02
CA THR A 37 -15.23 -1.19 10.21
C THR A 37 -15.02 0.02 11.13
N TRP A 38 -14.77 1.20 10.56
CA TRP A 38 -14.66 2.46 11.29
C TRP A 38 -15.82 3.39 10.96
N GLY A 39 -16.16 3.57 9.68
CA GLY A 39 -17.31 4.35 9.22
C GLY A 39 -17.24 5.88 9.40
N ASP A 40 -16.36 6.39 10.27
CA ASP A 40 -16.09 7.81 10.46
C ASP A 40 -14.60 8.03 10.79
N MET A 41 -14.05 9.17 10.36
CA MET A 41 -12.68 9.58 10.71
C MET A 41 -12.49 9.72 12.23
N ASP A 42 -13.50 10.18 12.98
CA ASP A 42 -13.42 10.32 14.43
C ASP A 42 -13.23 8.98 15.14
N LYS A 43 -13.90 7.91 14.66
CA LYS A 43 -13.73 6.55 15.19
C LYS A 43 -12.35 5.99 14.85
N PHE A 44 -11.83 6.31 13.67
CA PHE A 44 -10.47 5.92 13.30
C PHE A 44 -9.41 6.64 14.16
N VAL A 45 -9.59 7.94 14.44
CA VAL A 45 -8.73 8.71 15.35
C VAL A 45 -8.79 8.14 16.77
N ALA A 46 -9.99 7.83 17.28
CA ALA A 46 -10.16 7.16 18.57
C ALA A 46 -9.48 5.78 18.60
N TYR A 47 -9.53 5.03 17.50
CA TYR A 47 -8.85 3.75 17.35
C TYR A 47 -7.32 3.93 17.39
N ILE A 48 -6.76 4.89 16.65
CA ILE A 48 -5.32 5.20 16.71
C ILE A 48 -4.92 5.68 18.11
N GLN A 49 -5.75 6.46 18.81
CA GLN A 49 -5.48 6.86 20.19
C GLN A 49 -5.36 5.64 21.13
N SER A 50 -6.20 4.62 20.94
CA SER A 50 -6.09 3.38 21.71
C SER A 50 -4.85 2.54 21.33
N LEU A 51 -4.39 2.67 20.08
CA LEU A 51 -3.14 2.06 19.62
C LEU A 51 -1.90 2.78 20.17
N ILE A 52 -1.92 4.10 20.30
CA ILE A 52 -0.75 4.88 20.72
C ILE A 52 -1.11 5.80 21.90
N PRO A 53 -1.32 5.23 23.11
CA PRO A 53 -1.71 6.02 24.27
C PRO A 53 -0.62 7.02 24.73
N TYR A 54 0.61 6.85 24.25
CA TYR A 54 1.75 7.70 24.57
C TYR A 54 1.81 9.01 23.74
N ILE A 55 0.99 9.14 22.70
CA ILE A 55 0.93 10.35 21.86
C ILE A 55 -0.22 11.25 22.33
N PRO A 56 0.00 12.58 22.46
CA PRO A 56 -1.05 13.53 22.80
C PRO A 56 -2.17 13.54 21.76
N ALA A 57 -3.42 13.60 22.25
CA ALA A 57 -4.63 13.49 21.44
C ALA A 57 -4.72 14.53 20.31
N ASP A 58 -4.08 15.69 20.45
CA ASP A 58 -4.02 16.73 19.42
C ASP A 58 -3.21 16.32 18.17
N VAL A 59 -2.24 15.41 18.32
CA VAL A 59 -1.33 15.00 17.22
C VAL A 59 -1.87 13.78 16.48
N VAL A 60 -2.69 12.96 17.13
CA VAL A 60 -3.30 11.76 16.55
C VAL A 60 -4.16 12.03 15.30
N PRO A 61 -5.04 13.05 15.24
CA PRO A 61 -5.79 13.33 14.03
C PRO A 61 -4.88 13.75 12.87
N VAL A 62 -3.82 14.52 13.14
CA VAL A 62 -2.84 14.91 12.11
C VAL A 62 -2.13 13.67 11.54
N LEU A 63 -1.71 12.74 12.41
CA LEU A 63 -1.11 11.47 11.99
C LEU A 63 -2.09 10.60 11.20
N ALA A 64 -3.35 10.52 11.64
CA ALA A 64 -4.40 9.75 10.98
C ALA A 64 -4.64 10.26 9.55
N TRP A 65 -4.81 11.58 9.39
CA TRP A 65 -4.96 12.22 8.08
C TRP A 65 -3.73 12.04 7.20
N THR A 66 -2.54 12.23 7.76
CA THR A 66 -1.28 12.03 7.03
C THR A 66 -1.15 10.59 6.52
N ALA A 67 -1.49 9.60 7.35
CA ALA A 67 -1.51 8.20 6.96
C ALA A 67 -2.51 7.93 5.84
N THR A 68 -3.74 8.46 5.93
CA THR A 68 -4.74 8.32 4.86
C THR A 68 -4.27 8.92 3.53
N VAL A 69 -3.66 10.10 3.56
CA VAL A 69 -3.12 10.74 2.33
C VAL A 69 -1.99 9.91 1.73
N LEU A 70 -1.07 9.41 2.56
CA LEU A 70 0.00 8.49 2.15
C LEU A 70 -0.55 7.20 1.56
N GLU A 71 -1.59 6.61 2.16
CA GLU A 71 -2.25 5.40 1.65
C GLU A 71 -2.83 5.60 0.25
N VAL A 72 -3.54 6.71 0.02
CA VAL A 72 -4.07 7.05 -1.30
C VAL A 72 -2.94 7.26 -2.31
N LEU A 73 -1.92 8.04 -1.95
CA LEU A 73 -0.78 8.31 -2.83
C LEU A 73 -0.03 7.02 -3.19
N PHE A 74 0.24 6.15 -2.22
CA PHE A 74 0.90 4.88 -2.47
C PHE A 74 0.05 3.93 -3.31
N SER A 75 -1.25 3.87 -3.04
CA SER A 75 -2.16 3.02 -3.81
C SER A 75 -2.25 3.48 -5.28
N LEU A 76 -2.37 4.78 -5.53
CA LEU A 76 -2.35 5.33 -6.88
C LEU A 76 -1.00 5.09 -7.57
N CYS A 77 0.11 5.26 -6.86
CA CYS A 77 1.44 5.02 -7.38
C CYS A 77 1.68 3.53 -7.73
N LEU A 78 1.18 2.61 -6.89
CA LEU A 78 1.27 1.16 -7.06
C LEU A 78 0.34 0.67 -8.19
N LEU A 79 -0.82 1.32 -8.37
CA LEU A 79 -1.73 1.11 -9.49
C LEU A 79 -1.11 1.57 -10.82
N LEU A 80 -0.56 2.78 -10.86
CA LEU A 80 0.09 3.34 -12.06
C LEU A 80 1.42 2.64 -12.39
N GLY A 81 2.05 1.99 -11.42
CA GLY A 81 3.31 1.28 -11.65
C GLY A 81 4.51 2.20 -11.76
N LEU A 82 4.45 3.37 -11.12
CA LEU A 82 5.53 4.34 -11.05
C LEU A 82 6.54 3.88 -9.98
N LYS A 83 7.82 3.74 -10.34
CA LYS A 83 8.91 3.30 -9.43
C LYS A 83 8.49 2.16 -8.50
N LEU A 84 7.92 1.10 -9.08
CA LEU A 84 7.23 0.04 -8.34
C LEU A 84 8.06 -0.54 -7.18
N LYS A 85 9.39 -0.62 -7.34
CA LYS A 85 10.30 -1.08 -6.29
C LYS A 85 10.24 -0.21 -5.03
N TRP A 86 10.29 1.11 -5.20
CA TRP A 86 10.23 2.05 -4.08
C TRP A 86 8.86 2.05 -3.44
N THR A 87 7.81 2.15 -4.25
CA THR A 87 6.42 2.21 -3.76
C THR A 87 6.02 0.93 -3.05
N ALA A 88 6.30 -0.25 -3.61
CA ALA A 88 5.97 -1.52 -2.97
C ALA A 88 6.73 -1.72 -1.65
N SER A 89 8.01 -1.33 -1.60
CA SER A 89 8.79 -1.39 -0.35
C SER A 89 8.23 -0.45 0.71
N LEU A 90 7.82 0.76 0.32
CA LEU A 90 7.31 1.77 1.23
C LEU A 90 5.91 1.39 1.74
N THR A 91 5.03 0.89 0.87
CA THR A 91 3.73 0.34 1.25
C THR A 91 3.88 -0.86 2.19
N GLY A 92 4.77 -1.80 1.88
CA GLY A 92 5.03 -2.97 2.73
C GLY A 92 5.54 -2.60 4.12
N LEU A 93 6.47 -1.63 4.19
CA LEU A 93 6.98 -1.10 5.45
C LEU A 93 5.89 -0.38 6.25
N MET A 94 5.07 0.44 5.59
CA MET A 94 3.99 1.18 6.26
C MET A 94 2.96 0.22 6.88
N ILE A 95 2.53 -0.81 6.15
CA ILE A 95 1.61 -1.84 6.65
C ILE A 95 2.26 -2.62 7.79
N LEU A 96 3.57 -2.90 7.71
CA LEU A 96 4.30 -3.60 8.76
C LEU A 96 4.35 -2.80 10.05
N VAL A 97 4.65 -1.50 9.98
CA VAL A 97 4.66 -0.61 11.16
C VAL A 97 3.27 -0.57 11.80
N PHE A 98 2.21 -0.50 10.99
CA PHE A 98 0.83 -0.53 11.49
C PHE A 98 0.48 -1.88 12.13
N ALA A 99 0.90 -3.00 11.53
CA ALA A 99 0.70 -4.33 12.08
C ALA A 99 1.44 -4.52 13.41
N VAL A 100 2.67 -4.01 13.52
CA VAL A 100 3.46 -4.04 14.75
C VAL A 100 2.80 -3.17 15.82
N ALA A 101 2.35 -1.96 15.49
CA ALA A 101 1.62 -1.09 16.43
C ALA A 101 0.32 -1.76 16.93
N MET A 102 -0.44 -2.41 16.04
CA MET A 102 -1.60 -3.21 16.44
C MET A 102 -1.21 -4.38 17.36
N ALA A 103 -0.12 -5.09 17.04
CA ALA A 103 0.36 -6.21 17.83
C ALA A 103 0.76 -5.80 19.25
N THR A 104 1.41 -4.64 19.40
CA THR A 104 1.87 -4.14 20.71
C THR A 104 0.74 -3.61 21.58
N SER A 105 -0.32 -3.07 20.98
CA SER A 105 -1.34 -2.33 21.74
C SER A 105 -2.64 -3.10 21.95
N VAL A 106 -3.15 -3.79 20.93
CA VAL A 106 -4.40 -4.57 21.00
C VAL A 106 -4.11 -6.08 21.07
N GLY A 107 -2.84 -6.46 20.90
CA GLY A 107 -2.38 -7.84 20.89
C GLY A 107 -2.25 -8.43 19.49
N ILE A 108 -1.48 -9.50 19.36
CA ILE A 108 -1.12 -10.11 18.06
C ILE A 108 -2.31 -10.67 17.26
N LYS A 109 -3.47 -10.88 17.90
CA LYS A 109 -4.68 -11.39 17.25
C LYS A 109 -5.32 -10.37 16.29
N ALA A 110 -5.23 -9.07 16.61
CA ALA A 110 -5.78 -8.02 15.76
C ALA A 110 -5.11 -7.96 14.36
N PRO A 111 -3.77 -7.83 14.24
CA PRO A 111 -3.12 -7.78 12.92
C PRO A 111 -3.21 -9.11 12.16
N LEU A 112 -3.42 -10.24 12.85
CA LEU A 112 -3.72 -11.53 12.21
C LEU A 112 -5.13 -11.57 11.62
N ASN A 113 -6.14 -11.08 12.34
CA ASN A 113 -7.52 -11.01 11.83
C ASN A 113 -7.62 -10.08 10.60
N TYR A 114 -6.92 -8.94 10.61
CA TYR A 114 -6.87 -8.04 9.46
C TYR A 114 -5.91 -8.49 8.35
N SER A 115 -5.25 -9.64 8.49
CA SER A 115 -4.26 -10.16 7.54
C SER A 115 -3.16 -9.13 7.20
N ALA A 116 -2.83 -8.23 8.13
CA ALA A 116 -1.92 -7.12 7.90
C ALA A 116 -0.49 -7.62 7.59
N PHE A 117 -0.05 -8.68 8.28
CA PHE A 117 1.22 -9.35 7.97
C PHE A 117 1.23 -9.97 6.57
N THR A 118 0.12 -10.58 6.15
CA THR A 118 -0.02 -11.15 4.81
C THR A 118 0.03 -10.05 3.75
N ALA A 119 -0.64 -8.91 3.99
CA ALA A 119 -0.62 -7.76 3.09
C ALA A 119 0.80 -7.15 2.96
N SER A 120 1.54 -7.05 4.06
CA SER A 120 2.95 -6.61 4.04
C SER A 120 3.84 -7.60 3.28
N ALA A 121 3.71 -8.90 3.55
CA ALA A 121 4.44 -9.94 2.83
C ALA A 121 4.11 -9.95 1.32
N ALA A 122 2.86 -9.72 0.95
CA ALA A 122 2.42 -9.56 -0.44
C ALA A 122 3.08 -8.36 -1.11
N ALA A 123 3.18 -7.22 -0.43
CA ALA A 123 3.88 -6.03 -0.93
C ALA A 123 5.38 -6.31 -1.17
N PHE A 124 6.04 -7.02 -0.26
CA PHE A 124 7.42 -7.47 -0.47
C PHE A 124 7.53 -8.55 -1.57
N GLY A 125 6.52 -9.41 -1.72
CA GLY A 125 6.45 -10.41 -2.79
C GLY A 125 6.44 -9.79 -4.20
N ILE A 126 5.85 -8.59 -4.36
CA ILE A 126 5.89 -7.83 -5.62
C ILE A 126 7.33 -7.48 -6.02
N LEU A 127 8.21 -7.21 -5.06
CA LEU A 127 9.65 -6.97 -5.31
C LEU A 127 10.36 -8.25 -5.77
N ALA A 128 10.06 -9.38 -5.12
CA ALA A 128 10.64 -10.68 -5.44
C ALA A 128 10.19 -11.22 -6.82
N CYS A 129 9.04 -10.77 -7.31
CA CYS A 129 8.50 -11.20 -8.60
C CYS A 129 9.25 -10.65 -9.84
N GLY A 130 10.26 -9.78 -9.73
CA GLY A 130 11.03 -9.28 -10.89
C GLY A 130 10.23 -8.39 -11.86
N ASN A 131 10.75 -8.08 -13.05
CA ASN A 131 10.12 -7.13 -13.99
C ASN A 131 8.80 -7.68 -14.58
N GLY A 132 7.69 -6.97 -14.34
CA GLY A 132 6.37 -7.30 -14.89
C GLY A 132 6.05 -6.54 -16.19
N ILE A 133 5.04 -7.02 -16.92
CA ILE A 133 4.39 -6.27 -18.01
C ILE A 133 3.57 -5.14 -17.36
N TRP A 134 3.46 -3.97 -18.01
CA TRP A 134 2.77 -2.77 -17.50
C TRP A 134 3.42 -2.11 -16.29
N GLU A 135 4.75 -1.93 -16.39
CA GLU A 135 5.49 -1.00 -15.54
C GLU A 135 5.83 0.22 -16.39
N VAL A 136 5.28 1.39 -16.03
CA VAL A 136 5.64 2.67 -16.66
C VAL A 136 7.15 2.92 -16.54
N ASP A 137 7.77 2.40 -15.47
CA ASP A 137 9.22 2.39 -15.25
C ASP A 137 9.99 1.64 -16.36
N ASN A 138 9.46 0.50 -16.83
CA ASN A 138 10.07 -0.32 -17.88
C ASN A 138 9.85 0.30 -19.28
N LEU A 139 8.72 1.01 -19.49
CA LEU A 139 8.46 1.80 -20.70
C LEU A 139 9.38 3.03 -20.81
N ILE A 140 9.71 3.67 -19.69
CA ILE A 140 10.62 4.83 -19.64
C ILE A 140 12.09 4.40 -19.78
N GLY A 141 12.49 3.29 -19.16
CA GLY A 141 13.84 2.72 -19.32
C GLY A 141 14.17 2.30 -20.75
N ASN A 142 13.19 1.73 -21.47
CA ASN A 142 13.40 1.23 -22.82
C ASN A 142 13.60 2.36 -23.87
N ARG A 143 13.12 3.60 -23.61
CA ARG A 143 13.40 4.74 -24.49
C ARG A 143 14.85 5.23 -24.41
N ARG A 144 15.50 5.12 -23.24
CA ARG A 144 16.91 5.55 -23.09
C ARG A 144 17.90 4.62 -23.79
N HIS A 145 17.60 3.32 -23.89
CA HIS A 145 18.48 2.38 -24.60
C HIS A 145 18.33 2.47 -26.14
N LYS A 146 17.15 2.82 -26.64
CA LYS A 146 16.95 2.98 -28.10
C LYS A 146 17.62 4.24 -28.66
N GLY A 147 17.78 5.30 -27.85
CA GLY A 147 18.51 6.52 -28.24
C GLY A 147 20.04 6.34 -28.39
N ARG A 148 20.68 5.50 -27.55
CA ARG A 148 22.12 5.23 -27.64
C ARG A 148 22.51 4.29 -28.77
N ARG A 149 21.61 3.42 -29.23
CA ARG A 149 21.90 2.52 -30.36
C ARG A 149 21.95 3.22 -31.71
N ILE A 150 21.26 4.35 -31.86
CA ILE A 150 21.21 5.11 -33.12
C ILE A 150 22.46 6.00 -33.28
N GLN A 151 23.10 6.43 -32.18
CA GLN A 151 24.34 7.22 -32.24
C GLN A 151 25.61 6.41 -32.51
N MET A 152 25.59 5.08 -32.42
CA MET A 152 26.75 4.22 -32.74
C MET A 152 26.81 3.75 -34.19
N ILE A 153 25.83 4.13 -35.03
CA ILE A 153 25.76 3.74 -36.46
C ILE A 153 26.07 4.96 -37.36
N ARG A 154 26.70 6.02 -36.81
CA ARG A 154 27.07 7.21 -37.58
C ARG A 154 28.51 7.61 -37.34
#